data_AF-A0A0F8ZJW1-F1
#
_entry.id   AF-A0A0F8ZJW1-F1
#
_cell.length_a   1.000
_cell.length_b   1.000
_cell.length_c   1.000
_cell.angle_alpha   90.00
_cell.angle_beta   90.00
_cell.angle_gamma   90.00
#
_symmetry.space_group_name_H-M   'P 1'
#
loop_
_entity.id
_entity.type
_entity.pdbx_description
1 polymer ?
#
loop_
_entity_poly.entity_id
_entity_poly.type
_entity_poly.pdbx_seq_one_letter_code
_entity_poly.pdbx_strand_id
1 'polypeptide(L)' 'NAVQKNIKFQNPLKGIIIGQFALEEYETYIKNSSALNKRMMTMVIERLKDQVQVFEESALV' A
#
# COMPACT_ATOMS: atom_id res chain seq x y z
N ASN A 1 5.37 6.23 -10.43
CA ASN A 1 4.34 6.96 -11.22
C ASN A 1 3.02 6.22 -11.41
N ALA A 2 2.98 4.91 -11.73
CA ALA A 2 1.72 4.18 -11.94
C ALA A 2 0.87 4.03 -10.67
N VAL A 3 1.48 3.72 -9.51
CA VAL A 3 0.79 3.52 -8.23
C VAL A 3 0.06 4.77 -7.73
N GLN A 4 0.58 5.97 -8.02
CA GLN A 4 -0.03 7.24 -7.58
C GLN A 4 -1.07 7.80 -8.56
N LYS A 5 -0.98 7.49 -9.85
CA LYS A 5 -1.83 8.10 -10.89
C LYS A 5 -2.95 7.19 -11.41
N ASN A 6 -2.90 5.88 -11.15
CA ASN A 6 -3.90 4.95 -11.65
C ASN A 6 -4.88 4.50 -10.54
N ILE A 7 -6.07 5.10 -10.52
CA ILE A 7 -7.12 4.81 -9.53
C ILE A 7 -7.57 3.33 -9.61
N LYS A 8 -7.62 2.74 -10.81
CA LYS A 8 -7.99 1.32 -11.00
C LYS A 8 -6.97 0.38 -10.38
N PHE A 9 -5.72 0.80 -10.27
CA PHE A 9 -4.66 0.04 -9.60
C PHE A 9 -4.63 0.30 -8.08
N GLN A 10 -4.98 1.51 -7.63
CA GLN A 10 -5.02 1.85 -6.20
C GLN A 10 -6.16 1.18 -5.44
N ASN A 11 -7.35 1.12 -6.02
CA ASN A 11 -8.54 0.63 -5.31
C ASN A 11 -8.39 -0.84 -4.88
N PRO A 12 -7.89 -1.75 -5.74
CA PRO A 12 -7.56 -3.11 -5.31
C PRO A 12 -6.53 -3.15 -4.17
N LEU A 13 -5.46 -2.34 -4.23
CA LEU A 13 -4.43 -2.31 -3.18
C LEU A 13 -4.99 -1.84 -1.82
N LYS A 14 -5.82 -0.80 -1.82
CA LYS A 14 -6.53 -0.35 -0.61
C LYS A 14 -7.43 -1.44 -0.08
N GLY A 15 -8.17 -2.13 -0.96
CA GLY A 15 -9.04 -3.25 -0.60
C GLY A 15 -8.29 -4.41 0.05
N ILE A 16 -7.12 -4.78 -0.48
CA ILE A 16 -6.28 -5.84 0.09
C ILE A 16 -5.83 -5.48 1.52
N ILE A 17 -5.39 -4.24 1.74
CA ILE A 17 -4.93 -3.79 3.06
C ILE A 17 -6.08 -3.74 4.06
N ILE A 18 -7.22 -3.16 3.66
CA ILE A 18 -8.40 -3.06 4.52
C ILE A 18 -8.98 -4.46 4.84
N GLY A 19 -8.88 -5.41 3.90
CA GLY A 19 -9.30 -6.79 4.11
C GLY A 19 -8.48 -7.56 5.16
N GLN A 20 -7.36 -7.00 5.62
CA GLN A 20 -6.56 -7.55 6.73
C GLN A 20 -6.93 -6.96 8.09
N PHE A 21 -7.78 -5.93 8.14
CA PHE A 21 -8.13 -5.27 9.39
C PHE A 21 -9.10 -6.11 10.23
N ALA A 22 -8.87 -6.12 11.54
CA ALA A 22 -9.90 -6.49 12.51
C ALA A 22 -11.00 -5.41 12.57
N LEU A 23 -12.11 -5.74 13.24
CA LEU A 23 -13.27 -4.85 13.29
C LEU A 23 -12.92 -3.49 13.92
N GLU A 24 -12.15 -3.50 14.99
CA GLU A 24 -11.74 -2.31 15.75
C GLU A 24 -10.79 -1.41 14.92
N GLU A 25 -9.92 -2.03 14.13
CA GLU A 25 -9.01 -1.35 13.22
C GLU A 25 -9.80 -0.71 12.06
N TYR A 26 -10.80 -1.42 11.54
CA TYR A 26 -11.69 -0.89 10.52
C TYR A 26 -12.49 0.32 11.03
N GLU A 27 -13.02 0.26 12.26
CA GLU A 27 -13.70 1.41 12.88
C GLU A 27 -12.78 2.63 13.06
N THR A 28 -11.51 2.39 13.36
CA THR A 28 -10.50 3.45 13.42
C THR A 28 -10.18 3.99 12.03
N TYR A 29 -10.14 3.10 11.03
CA TYR A 29 -9.89 3.44 9.64
C TYR A 29 -10.99 4.33 9.07
N ILE A 30 -12.27 4.01 9.28
CA ILE A 30 -13.38 4.81 8.72
C ILE A 30 -13.35 6.27 9.23
N LYS A 31 -12.96 6.49 10.50
CA LYS A 31 -12.87 7.82 11.13
C LYS A 31 -11.71 8.66 10.55
N ASN A 32 -10.64 8.01 10.09
CA ASN A 32 -9.39 8.67 9.66
C ASN A 32 -9.01 8.32 8.20
N SER A 33 -9.97 7.90 7.39
CA SER A 33 -9.75 7.22 6.11
C SER A 33 -8.91 8.05 5.13
N SER A 34 -9.07 9.37 5.07
CA SER A 34 -8.25 10.25 4.22
C SER A 34 -6.76 10.22 4.58
N ALA A 35 -6.44 10.37 5.87
CA ALA A 35 -5.06 10.37 6.34
C ALA A 35 -4.42 8.98 6.24
N LEU A 36 -5.16 7.95 6.62
CA LEU A 36 -4.69 6.57 6.56
C LEU A 36 -4.52 6.09 5.12
N ASN A 37 -5.41 6.43 4.19
CA ASN A 37 -5.25 6.09 2.78
C ASN A 37 -3.96 6.66 2.19
N LYS A 38 -3.62 7.92 2.50
CA LYS A 38 -2.35 8.51 2.07
C LYS A 38 -1.16 7.74 2.66
N ARG A 39 -1.17 7.49 3.97
CA ARG A 39 -0.08 6.79 4.66
C ARG A 39 0.11 5.36 4.15
N MET A 40 -0.98 4.61 3.97
CA MET A 40 -0.96 3.25 3.42
C MET A 40 -0.38 3.24 2.01
N MET A 41 -0.80 4.15 1.14
CA MET A 41 -0.25 4.21 -0.22
C MET A 41 1.24 4.56 -0.24
N THR A 42 1.71 5.46 0.63
CA THR A 42 3.15 5.73 0.78
C THR A 42 3.91 4.48 1.20
N MET A 43 3.44 3.75 2.22
CA MET A 43 4.09 2.51 2.67
C MET A 43 4.14 1.44 1.60
N VAL A 44 3.07 1.28 0.81
CA VAL A 44 3.04 0.32 -0.31
C VAL A 44 4.07 0.69 -1.37
N ILE A 45 4.20 1.98 -1.70
CA ILE A 45 5.17 2.43 -2.71
C ILE A 45 6.60 2.16 -2.27
N GLU A 46 6.95 2.49 -1.02
CA GLU A 46 8.30 2.23 -0.51
C GLU A 46 8.59 0.72 -0.46
N ARG A 47 7.66 -0.10 0.05
CA ARG A 47 7.82 -1.57 0.05
C ARG A 47 8.01 -2.16 -1.35
N LEU A 48 7.28 -1.65 -2.35
CA LEU A 48 7.45 -2.11 -3.72
C LEU A 48 8.83 -1.74 -4.29
N LYS A 49 9.36 -0.55 -3.95
CA LYS A 49 10.72 -0.17 -4.34
C LYS A 49 11.77 -1.05 -3.67
N ASP A 50 11.64 -1.26 -2.35
CA ASP A 50 12.56 -2.08 -1.58
C ASP A 50 12.60 -3.51 -2.14
N GLN A 51 11.44 -4.10 -2.44
CA GLN A 51 11.37 -5.45 -3.00
C GLN A 51 11.96 -5.54 -4.41
N VAL A 52 11.80 -4.50 -5.24
CA VAL A 52 12.43 -4.47 -6.57
C VAL A 52 13.95 -4.42 -6.46
N GLN A 53 14.50 -3.62 -5.53
CA GLN A 53 15.95 -3.54 -5.30
C GLN A 53 16.55 -4.88 -4.84
N VAL A 54 15.82 -5.67 -4.04
CA VAL A 54 16.25 -7.02 -3.63
C VAL A 54 16.42 -7.96 -4.84
N PHE A 55 15.59 -7.85 -5.87
CA PHE A 55 15.75 -8.66 -7.09
C PHE A 55 16.99 -8.24 -7.89
N GLU A 56 17.33 -6.95 -7.91
CA GLU A 56 18.52 -6.45 -8.61
C GLU A 56 19.82 -6.83 -7.88
N GLU A 57 19.87 -6.75 -6.55
CA GLU A 57 21.01 -7.21 -5.75
C GLU A 57 21.21 -8.73 -5.86
N SER A 58 20.13 -9.51 -5.87
CA SER A 58 20.23 -10.98 -6.03
C SER A 58 20.73 -11.44 -7.40
N ALA A 59 20.63 -10.60 -8.43
CA ALA A 59 21.06 -10.92 -9.79
C ALA A 59 22.54 -10.58 -10.07
N LEU A 60 23.21 -9.87 -9.15
CA LEU A 60 24.61 -9.46 -9.26
C LEU A 60 25.58 -10.31 -8.41
N VAL A 61 25.10 -11.42 -7.83
CA VAL A 61 25.89 -12.39 -7.04
C VAL A 61 26.09 -13.68 -7.82
#